data_AF-A0A6I9NFW2-F1
#
_entry.id   AF-A0A6I9NFW2-F1
#
_cell.length_a   1.000
_cell.length_b   1.000
_cell.length_c   1.000
_cell.angle_alpha   90.00
_cell.angle_beta   90.00
_cell.angle_gamma   90.00
#
_symmetry.space_group_name_H-M   'P 1'
#
loop_
_entity.id
_entity.type
_entity.pdbx_description
1 polymer ?
#
loop_
_entity_poly.entity_id
_entity_poly.type
_entity_poly.pdbx_seq_one_letter_code
_entity_poly.pdbx_strand_id
1 'polypeptide(L)'
;MIEADIVMRGRDPKEPIMAHPPDTESDITLKEWLEKVKEYNKGIKLDFKSMEAVFPSVVLLEKMLAQPSCPLWINADILSGPGGKATPLEPQAFLSAVRTLPTHAVLSLGWTTGWTAGIDNAGYSLNMVRVMEEICRDLKHPVTFPVRAALLAQSLSQLTWLLQQSHR
;
A
#
# COMPACT_ATOMS: atom_id res chain seq x y z
N MET A 1 12.78 -3.06 -7.38
CA MET A 1 11.46 -2.43 -7.56
C MET A 1 11.65 -0.94 -7.43
N ILE A 2 10.90 -0.13 -8.17
CA ILE A 2 10.89 1.32 -8.02
C ILE A 2 9.56 1.68 -7.35
N GLU A 3 9.62 2.45 -6.28
CA GLU A 3 8.46 2.81 -5.45
C GLU A 3 8.08 4.28 -5.67
N ALA A 4 6.78 4.57 -5.58
CA ALA A 4 6.24 5.92 -5.61
C ALA A 4 5.14 6.08 -4.56
N ASP A 5 5.26 7.07 -3.68
CA ASP A 5 4.17 7.54 -2.82
C ASP A 5 3.17 8.34 -3.64
N ILE A 6 1.89 7.99 -3.55
CA ILE A 6 0.83 8.55 -4.40
C ILE A 6 -0.20 9.29 -3.56
N VAL A 7 -0.41 10.56 -3.91
CA VAL A 7 -1.51 11.40 -3.43
C VAL A 7 -2.27 12.01 -4.61
N MET A 8 -3.47 12.50 -4.35
CA MET A 8 -4.24 13.30 -5.31
C MET A 8 -3.82 14.76 -5.18
N ARG A 9 -3.51 15.42 -6.30
CA ARG A 9 -3.13 16.85 -6.30
C ARG A 9 -4.21 17.71 -5.64
N GLY A 10 -3.80 18.68 -4.82
CA GLY A 10 -4.72 19.55 -4.08
C GLY A 10 -5.49 20.54 -4.97
N ARG A 11 -4.91 20.90 -6.12
CA ARG A 11 -5.39 21.91 -7.09
C ARG A 11 -5.60 21.33 -8.47
N ASP A 12 -6.23 22.11 -9.35
CA ASP A 12 -6.40 21.74 -10.75
C ASP A 12 -5.07 21.79 -11.53
N PRO A 13 -4.82 20.82 -12.43
CA PRO A 13 -5.68 19.66 -12.71
C PRO A 13 -5.64 18.61 -11.58
N LYS A 14 -6.81 18.09 -11.19
CA LYS A 14 -6.93 16.99 -10.21
C LYS A 14 -6.41 15.68 -10.77
N GLU A 15 -5.18 15.33 -10.42
CA GLU A 15 -4.50 14.12 -10.91
C GLU A 15 -3.62 13.46 -9.84
N PRO A 16 -3.33 12.14 -9.94
CA PRO A 16 -2.37 11.48 -9.06
C PRO A 16 -0.94 11.97 -9.30
N ILE A 17 -0.24 12.27 -8.21
CA ILE A 17 1.13 12.79 -8.23
C ILE A 17 2.01 12.02 -7.24
N MET A 18 3.32 12.10 -7.45
CA MET A 18 4.29 11.53 -6.52
C MET A 18 4.54 12.46 -5.34
N ALA A 19 3.92 12.20 -4.20
CA ALA A 19 4.12 12.98 -2.99
C ALA A 19 3.78 12.18 -1.73
N HIS A 20 4.40 12.56 -0.61
CA HIS A 20 4.23 11.92 0.69
C HIS A 20 3.91 12.98 1.76
N PRO A 21 2.79 12.85 2.49
CA PRO A 21 2.44 13.81 3.54
C PRO A 21 3.58 14.05 4.55
N PRO A 22 3.79 15.30 5.00
CA PRO A 22 2.91 16.45 4.84
C PRO A 22 2.98 17.14 3.48
N ASP A 23 3.93 16.76 2.62
CA ASP A 23 4.02 17.31 1.27
C ASP A 23 2.93 16.70 0.38
N THR A 24 2.08 17.56 -0.18
CA THR A 24 0.91 17.17 -0.99
C THR A 24 0.97 17.71 -2.41
N GLU A 25 2.13 18.24 -2.82
CA GLU A 25 2.39 18.78 -4.16
C GLU A 25 3.69 18.20 -4.72
N SER A 26 3.73 18.07 -6.03
CA SER A 26 4.87 17.55 -6.78
C SER A 26 4.78 18.01 -8.23
N ASP A 27 5.93 18.18 -8.85
CA ASP A 27 6.09 18.42 -10.29
C ASP A 27 6.07 17.12 -11.10
N ILE A 28 6.05 15.95 -10.44
CA ILE A 28 6.00 14.64 -11.08
C ILE A 28 4.60 14.03 -10.94
N THR A 29 3.89 13.91 -12.06
CA THR A 29 2.64 13.14 -12.10
C THR A 29 2.92 11.65 -12.07
N LEU A 30 1.95 10.86 -11.57
CA LEU A 30 2.04 9.40 -11.65
C LEU A 30 2.18 8.92 -13.11
N LYS A 31 1.48 9.59 -14.04
CA LYS A 31 1.53 9.24 -15.46
C LYS A 31 2.96 9.39 -16.01
N GLU A 32 3.59 10.54 -15.82
CA GLU A 32 4.96 10.79 -16.28
C GLU A 32 5.95 9.80 -15.65
N TRP A 33 5.78 9.53 -14.36
CA TRP A 33 6.61 8.55 -13.67
C TRP A 33 6.43 7.14 -14.26
N LEU A 34 5.20 6.68 -14.46
CA LEU A 34 4.90 5.38 -15.08
C LEU A 34 5.47 5.29 -16.51
N GLU A 35 5.37 6.37 -17.29
CA GLU A 35 5.95 6.45 -18.63
C GLU A 35 7.46 6.32 -18.60
N LYS A 36 8.12 6.81 -17.54
CA LYS A 36 9.56 6.72 -17.41
C LYS A 36 10.03 5.37 -16.88
N VAL A 37 9.42 4.84 -15.82
CA VAL A 37 9.89 3.61 -15.17
C VAL A 37 9.68 2.36 -16.03
N LYS A 38 8.68 2.34 -16.91
CA LYS A 38 8.44 1.22 -17.84
C LYS A 38 9.62 0.96 -18.78
N GLU A 39 10.48 1.96 -19.02
CA GLU A 39 11.68 1.84 -19.85
C GLU A 39 12.77 0.95 -19.22
N TYR A 40 12.74 0.75 -17.89
CA TYR A 40 13.86 0.13 -17.15
C TYR A 40 13.62 -1.34 -16.76
N ASN A 41 12.49 -1.94 -17.16
CA ASN A 41 12.09 -3.31 -16.85
C ASN A 41 12.31 -3.70 -15.37
N LYS A 42 11.92 -2.80 -14.45
CA LYS A 42 11.93 -3.03 -13.00
C LYS A 42 10.50 -3.17 -12.52
N GLY A 43 10.30 -3.97 -11.47
CA GLY A 43 9.00 -4.01 -10.80
C GLY A 43 8.61 -2.62 -10.26
N ILE A 44 7.32 -2.38 -10.17
CA ILE A 44 6.69 -1.13 -9.72
C ILE A 44 5.98 -1.37 -8.40
N LYS A 45 6.13 -0.46 -7.44
CA LYS A 45 5.32 -0.41 -6.22
C LYS A 45 4.68 0.97 -6.08
N LEU A 46 3.36 1.02 -5.99
CA LEU A 46 2.63 2.26 -5.72
C LEU A 46 2.17 2.26 -4.27
N ASP A 47 2.58 3.24 -3.49
CA ASP A 47 2.22 3.40 -2.09
C ASP A 47 1.18 4.52 -1.93
N PHE A 48 -0.08 4.14 -1.77
CA PHE A 48 -1.19 5.09 -1.71
C PHE A 48 -1.29 5.76 -0.34
N LYS A 49 -1.24 7.10 -0.35
CA LYS A 49 -1.40 7.96 0.82
C LYS A 49 -2.75 8.69 0.86
N SER A 50 -3.53 8.64 -0.22
CA SER A 50 -4.90 9.16 -0.25
C SER A 50 -5.85 8.26 -1.04
N MET A 51 -7.08 8.10 -0.53
CA MET A 51 -8.14 7.32 -1.21
C MET A 51 -8.52 7.91 -2.56
N GLU A 52 -8.52 9.24 -2.68
CA GLU A 52 -8.88 9.96 -3.91
C GLU A 52 -7.98 9.59 -5.09
N ALA A 53 -6.73 9.24 -4.83
CA ALA A 53 -5.77 8.89 -5.88
C ALA A 53 -5.90 7.45 -6.37
N VAL A 54 -6.53 6.55 -5.60
CA VAL A 54 -6.55 5.10 -5.89
C VAL A 54 -7.21 4.82 -7.23
N PHE A 55 -8.47 5.24 -7.40
CA PHE A 55 -9.23 4.93 -8.61
C PHE A 55 -8.61 5.55 -9.88
N PRO A 56 -8.23 6.85 -9.93
CA PRO A 56 -7.56 7.41 -11.09
C PRO A 56 -6.22 6.74 -11.42
N SER A 57 -5.48 6.29 -10.40
CA SER A 57 -4.22 5.55 -10.59
C SER A 57 -4.45 4.16 -11.18
N VAL A 58 -5.48 3.44 -10.73
CA VAL A 58 -5.87 2.15 -11.31
C VAL A 58 -6.24 2.31 -12.79
N VAL A 59 -7.02 3.34 -13.14
CA VAL A 59 -7.35 3.65 -14.54
C VAL A 59 -6.10 3.93 -15.38
N LEU A 60 -5.08 4.61 -14.82
CA LEU A 60 -3.80 4.82 -15.50
C LEU A 60 -3.03 3.50 -15.69
N LEU A 61 -2.96 2.66 -14.65
CA LEU A 61 -2.29 1.37 -14.72
C LEU A 61 -2.91 0.46 -15.78
N GLU A 62 -4.24 0.35 -15.84
CA GLU A 62 -4.95 -0.47 -16.83
C GLU A 62 -4.65 -0.02 -18.28
N LYS A 63 -4.55 1.30 -18.50
CA LYS A 63 -4.21 1.87 -19.82
C LYS A 63 -2.75 1.64 -20.19
N MET A 64 -1.84 1.73 -19.23
CA MET A 64 -0.40 1.77 -19.48
C MET A 64 0.28 0.40 -19.37
N LEU A 65 -0.32 -0.52 -18.62
CA LEU A 65 0.24 -1.85 -18.29
C LEU A 65 -0.69 -2.98 -18.75
N ALA A 66 -1.31 -2.85 -19.93
CA ALA A 66 -2.16 -3.89 -20.50
C ALA A 66 -1.45 -5.27 -20.66
N GLN A 67 -0.13 -5.29 -20.66
CA GLN A 67 0.69 -6.49 -20.44
C GLN A 67 1.88 -6.13 -19.54
N PRO A 68 1.76 -6.26 -18.21
CA PRO A 68 2.85 -5.94 -17.31
C PRO A 68 4.02 -6.91 -17.58
N SER A 69 5.11 -6.42 -18.16
CA SER A 69 6.36 -7.18 -18.27
C SER A 69 7.11 -7.24 -16.93
N CYS A 70 6.65 -6.52 -15.92
CA CYS A 70 7.30 -6.38 -14.63
C CYS A 70 6.32 -6.59 -13.45
N PRO A 71 6.82 -7.02 -12.28
CA PRO A 71 5.99 -7.17 -11.08
C PRO A 71 5.33 -5.86 -10.65
N LEU A 72 4.03 -5.90 -10.33
CA LEU A 72 3.26 -4.75 -9.84
C LEU A 72 2.81 -4.98 -8.40
N TRP A 73 3.16 -4.06 -7.51
CA TRP A 73 2.75 -4.06 -6.10
C TRP A 73 1.91 -2.83 -5.80
N ILE A 74 0.78 -3.04 -5.13
CA ILE A 74 -0.16 -1.98 -4.72
C ILE A 74 -0.19 -1.94 -3.21
N ASN A 75 0.38 -0.89 -2.64
CA ASN A 75 0.59 -0.73 -1.22
C ASN A 75 -0.37 0.30 -0.63
N ALA A 76 -0.93 -0.02 0.54
CA ALA A 76 -1.67 0.95 1.35
C ALA A 76 -1.73 0.52 2.81
N ASP A 77 -1.71 1.51 3.70
CA ASP A 77 -2.07 1.31 5.10
C ASP A 77 -3.60 1.39 5.23
N ILE A 78 -4.26 0.23 5.33
CA ILE A 78 -5.73 0.13 5.40
C ILE A 78 -6.24 -0.11 6.81
N LEU A 79 -5.36 -0.37 7.78
CA LEU A 79 -5.71 -0.59 9.18
C LEU A 79 -4.92 0.34 10.11
N SER A 80 -5.47 0.62 11.29
CA SER A 80 -4.72 1.31 12.34
C SER A 80 -3.79 0.33 13.06
N GLY A 81 -2.52 0.67 13.18
CA GLY A 81 -1.49 -0.13 13.82
C GLY A 81 -0.89 0.55 15.06
N PRO A 82 0.15 -0.07 15.65
CA PRO A 82 0.75 0.43 16.87
C PRO A 82 1.37 1.82 16.68
N GLY A 83 1.00 2.75 17.56
CA GLY A 83 1.47 4.14 17.53
C GLY A 83 1.05 4.94 16.29
N GLY A 84 0.24 4.37 15.39
CA GLY A 84 -0.22 5.03 14.17
C GLY A 84 -1.09 6.24 14.50
N LYS A 85 -0.76 7.40 13.89
CA LYS A 85 -1.54 8.64 14.02
C LYS A 85 -2.25 9.04 12.73
N ALA A 86 -1.77 8.53 11.60
CA ALA A 86 -2.41 8.76 10.31
C ALA A 86 -3.73 7.97 10.24
N THR A 87 -4.71 8.55 9.56
CA THR A 87 -5.96 7.86 9.22
C THR A 87 -5.66 6.83 8.14
N PRO A 88 -5.96 5.54 8.35
CA PRO A 88 -5.80 4.54 7.30
C PRO A 88 -6.76 4.79 6.13
N LEU A 89 -6.40 4.27 4.97
CA LEU A 89 -7.28 4.19 3.82
C LEU A 89 -8.45 3.24 4.15
N GLU A 90 -9.66 3.54 3.64
CA GLU A 90 -10.83 2.72 3.94
C GLU A 90 -10.69 1.35 3.25
N PRO A 91 -10.69 0.22 4.00
CA PRO A 91 -10.37 -1.10 3.45
C PRO A 91 -11.25 -1.52 2.27
N GLN A 92 -12.57 -1.37 2.38
CA GLN A 92 -13.49 -1.93 1.39
C GLN A 92 -13.44 -1.16 0.08
N ALA A 93 -13.37 0.16 0.14
CA ALA A 93 -13.22 1.04 -1.01
C ALA A 93 -11.87 0.83 -1.68
N PHE A 94 -10.78 0.66 -0.92
CA PHE A 94 -9.47 0.36 -1.48
C PHE A 94 -9.47 -0.97 -2.23
N LEU A 95 -9.93 -2.04 -1.58
CA LEU A 95 -9.98 -3.38 -2.16
C LEU A 95 -10.92 -3.46 -3.37
N SER A 96 -12.05 -2.76 -3.32
CA SER A 96 -12.97 -2.64 -4.45
C SER A 96 -12.31 -1.96 -5.66
N ALA A 97 -11.57 -0.88 -5.42
CA ALA A 97 -10.91 -0.11 -6.49
C ALA A 97 -9.77 -0.90 -7.16
N VAL A 98 -9.01 -1.69 -6.41
CA VAL A 98 -7.88 -2.47 -6.96
C VAL A 98 -8.27 -3.85 -7.48
N ARG A 99 -9.53 -4.26 -7.33
CA ARG A 99 -10.03 -5.59 -7.72
C ARG A 99 -9.86 -5.89 -9.20
N THR A 100 -9.91 -4.87 -10.06
CA THR A 100 -9.82 -5.01 -11.52
C THR A 100 -8.39 -5.22 -12.01
N LEU A 101 -7.39 -4.98 -11.16
CA LEU A 101 -5.99 -5.19 -11.50
C LEU A 101 -5.69 -6.66 -11.78
N PRO A 102 -4.67 -6.96 -12.61
CA PRO A 102 -4.28 -8.33 -12.92
C PRO A 102 -4.10 -9.18 -11.66
N THR A 103 -4.51 -10.44 -11.72
CA THR A 103 -4.50 -11.35 -10.56
C THR A 103 -3.10 -11.64 -10.01
N HIS A 104 -2.05 -11.37 -10.80
CA HIS A 104 -0.65 -11.49 -10.38
C HIS A 104 -0.09 -10.20 -9.73
N ALA A 105 -0.87 -9.11 -9.69
CA ALA A 105 -0.49 -7.93 -8.92
C ALA A 105 -0.54 -8.26 -7.43
N VAL A 106 0.47 -7.84 -6.68
CA VAL A 106 0.58 -8.12 -5.25
C VAL A 106 -0.04 -6.98 -4.46
N LEU A 107 -0.96 -7.28 -3.55
CA LEU A 107 -1.49 -6.31 -2.59
C LEU A 107 -0.58 -6.29 -1.37
N SER A 108 0.02 -5.14 -1.08
CA SER A 108 0.89 -4.91 0.08
C SER A 108 0.08 -4.14 1.13
N LEU A 109 -0.63 -4.89 1.99
CA LEU A 109 -1.65 -4.34 2.89
C LEU A 109 -1.07 -4.12 4.28
N GLY A 110 -1.00 -2.86 4.69
CA GLY A 110 -0.30 -2.42 5.88
C GLY A 110 -1.21 -1.87 6.98
N TRP A 111 -0.52 -1.37 8.01
CA TRP A 111 -1.12 -0.61 9.09
C TRP A 111 -0.43 0.74 9.20
N THR A 112 -1.19 1.78 9.53
CA THR A 112 -0.57 3.03 9.97
C THR A 112 0.21 2.75 11.26
N THR A 113 1.46 3.15 11.31
CA THR A 113 2.32 2.88 12.47
C THR A 113 3.10 4.11 12.88
N GLY A 114 3.41 4.19 14.16
CA GLY A 114 4.30 5.21 14.71
C GLY A 114 5.38 4.56 15.54
N TRP A 115 6.47 5.29 15.73
CA TRP A 115 7.53 4.91 16.64
C TRP A 115 8.12 6.17 17.26
N THR A 116 8.37 6.13 18.56
CA THR A 116 9.00 7.22 19.30
C THR A 116 10.25 6.72 20.00
N ALA A 117 11.37 7.42 19.85
CA ALA A 117 12.63 7.07 20.49
C ALA A 117 12.53 7.19 22.02
N GLY A 118 13.17 6.28 22.75
CA GLY A 118 13.28 6.36 24.21
C GLY A 118 12.04 5.94 24.99
N ILE A 119 10.99 5.43 24.33
CA ILE A 119 9.83 4.80 24.99
C ILE A 119 9.68 3.35 24.55
N ASP A 120 8.99 2.56 25.37
CA ASP A 120 8.56 1.22 24.98
C ASP A 120 7.43 1.34 23.95
N ASN A 121 7.70 0.92 22.71
CA ASN A 121 6.74 0.98 21.62
C ASN A 121 6.03 -0.36 21.53
N ALA A 122 4.71 -0.36 21.77
CA ALA A 122 3.90 -1.55 21.64
C ALA A 122 4.01 -2.14 20.22
N GLY A 123 4.11 -3.47 20.15
CA GLY A 123 4.05 -4.21 18.91
C GLY A 123 2.62 -4.38 18.36
N TYR A 124 2.50 -5.08 17.24
CA TYR A 124 1.21 -5.48 16.69
C TYR A 124 0.51 -6.45 17.64
N SER A 125 -0.75 -6.17 17.99
CA SER A 125 -1.54 -7.06 18.84
C SER A 125 -2.12 -8.23 18.06
N LEU A 126 -2.52 -9.30 18.77
CA LEU A 126 -3.20 -10.44 18.14
C LEU A 126 -4.51 -10.01 17.45
N ASN A 127 -5.21 -9.02 18.01
CA ASN A 127 -6.41 -8.47 17.39
C ASN A 127 -6.10 -7.78 16.05
N MET A 128 -5.02 -6.99 15.99
CA MET A 128 -4.61 -6.29 14.76
C MET A 128 -4.34 -7.27 13.61
N VAL A 129 -3.63 -8.36 13.88
CA VAL A 129 -3.34 -9.37 12.84
C VAL A 129 -4.55 -10.23 12.47
N ARG A 130 -5.49 -10.47 13.41
CA ARG A 130 -6.76 -11.16 13.09
C ARG A 130 -7.64 -10.37 12.15
N VAL A 131 -7.76 -9.06 12.37
CA VAL A 131 -8.52 -8.17 11.48
C VAL A 131 -7.90 -8.16 10.07
N MET A 132 -6.57 -8.13 9.97
CA MET A 132 -5.90 -8.23 8.67
C MET A 132 -6.15 -9.58 7.99
N GLU A 133 -6.09 -10.68 8.72
CA GLU A 133 -6.41 -12.01 8.18
C GLU A 133 -7.85 -12.09 7.64
N GLU A 134 -8.83 -11.58 8.38
CA GLU A 134 -10.23 -11.55 7.98
C GLU A 134 -10.42 -10.80 6.66
N ILE A 135 -9.80 -9.62 6.53
CA ILE A 135 -9.82 -8.83 5.30
C ILE A 135 -9.18 -9.59 4.13
N CYS A 136 -8.09 -10.30 4.37
CA CYS A 136 -7.32 -10.98 3.33
C CYS A 136 -7.91 -12.34 2.93
N ARG A 137 -8.82 -12.91 3.72
CA ARG A 137 -9.31 -14.28 3.60
C ARG A 137 -9.94 -14.60 2.24
N ASP A 138 -10.60 -13.66 1.58
CA ASP A 138 -11.26 -13.94 0.31
C ASP A 138 -10.58 -13.29 -0.90
N LEU A 139 -9.44 -12.63 -0.66
CA LEU A 139 -8.67 -11.98 -1.73
C LEU A 139 -8.07 -13.02 -2.69
N LYS A 140 -8.15 -12.70 -3.99
CA LYS A 140 -7.62 -13.51 -5.09
C LYS A 140 -6.20 -13.12 -5.47
N HIS A 141 -5.83 -11.87 -5.25
CA HIS A 141 -4.48 -11.38 -5.42
C HIS A 141 -3.55 -11.94 -4.34
N PRO A 142 -2.27 -12.20 -4.64
CA PRO A 142 -1.25 -12.43 -3.63
C PRO A 142 -1.18 -11.26 -2.66
N VAL A 143 -0.97 -11.55 -1.38
CA VAL A 143 -0.90 -10.53 -0.32
C VAL A 143 0.45 -10.56 0.36
N THR A 144 1.01 -9.39 0.63
CA THR A 144 2.16 -9.19 1.51
C THR A 144 1.79 -8.21 2.62
N PHE A 145 2.48 -8.32 3.76
CA PHE A 145 2.23 -7.48 4.94
C PHE A 145 3.46 -6.60 5.22
N PRO A 146 3.49 -5.34 4.76
CA PRO A 146 4.51 -4.40 5.16
C PRO A 146 4.38 -4.10 6.65
N VAL A 147 5.50 -4.25 7.38
CA VAL A 147 5.55 -4.03 8.82
C VAL A 147 6.68 -3.08 9.18
N ARG A 148 6.47 -2.28 10.23
CA ARG A 148 7.51 -1.40 10.75
C ARG A 148 8.59 -2.24 11.41
N ALA A 149 9.80 -2.19 10.85
CA ALA A 149 10.95 -2.98 11.33
C ALA A 149 11.21 -2.81 12.84
N ALA A 150 11.06 -1.59 13.36
CA ALA A 150 11.27 -1.29 14.78
C ALA A 150 10.29 -1.99 15.75
N LEU A 151 9.18 -2.52 15.25
CA LEU A 151 8.16 -3.21 16.04
C LEU A 151 8.25 -4.75 15.91
N LEU A 152 9.17 -5.27 15.09
CA LEU A 152 9.24 -6.70 14.76
C LEU A 152 9.47 -7.57 16.00
N ALA A 153 10.43 -7.19 16.85
CA ALA A 153 10.82 -7.98 18.01
C ALA A 153 9.66 -8.17 19.00
N GLN A 154 8.86 -7.12 19.22
CA GLN A 154 7.69 -7.14 20.09
C GLN A 154 6.50 -7.90 19.47
N SER A 155 6.52 -8.12 18.15
CA SER A 155 5.35 -8.60 17.39
C SER A 155 5.56 -9.97 16.76
N LEU A 156 6.69 -10.62 17.04
CA LEU A 156 7.13 -11.81 16.29
C LEU A 156 6.07 -12.92 16.32
N SER A 157 5.45 -13.18 17.48
CA SER A 157 4.45 -14.24 17.61
C SER A 157 3.16 -13.91 16.85
N GLN A 158 2.70 -12.66 16.88
CA GLN A 158 1.51 -12.21 16.15
C GLN A 158 1.73 -12.25 14.63
N LEU A 159 2.88 -11.76 14.17
CA LEU A 159 3.22 -11.76 12.74
C LEU A 159 3.45 -13.19 12.22
N THR A 160 4.07 -14.06 13.02
CA THR A 160 4.21 -15.48 12.67
C THR A 160 2.84 -16.16 12.55
N TRP A 161 1.93 -15.88 13.48
CA TRP A 161 0.56 -16.40 13.40
C TRP A 161 -0.15 -15.95 12.12
N LEU A 162 -0.02 -14.67 11.72
CA LEU A 162 -0.60 -14.15 10.48
C LEU A 162 -0.06 -14.86 9.24
N LEU A 163 1.26 -15.05 9.17
CA LEU A 163 1.91 -15.75 8.07
C LEU A 163 1.44 -17.21 7.97
N GLN A 164 1.18 -17.88 9.09
CA GLN A 164 0.64 -19.24 9.11
C GLN A 164 -0.79 -19.35 8.54
N GLN A 165 -1.57 -18.27 8.54
CA GLN A 165 -2.90 -18.26 7.91
C GLN A 165 -2.81 -18.03 6.39
N SER A 166 -1.66 -17.59 5.91
CA SER A 166 -1.42 -17.19 4.52
C SER A 166 -0.83 -18.37 3.73
N HIS A 167 -1.66 -19.37 3.41
CA HIS A 167 -1.27 -20.49 2.53
C HIS A 167 -1.25 -20.11 1.04
N ARG A 168 -1.07 -18.83 0.71
CA ARG A 168 -1.29 -18.26 -0.63
C ARG A 168 0.00 -17.80 -1.25
#